data_AF-A0A6A4APC7-F1
#
_entry.id   AF-A0A6A4APC7-F1
#
_cell.length_a   1.000
_cell.length_b   1.000
_cell.length_c   1.000
_cell.angle_alpha   90.00
_cell.angle_beta   90.00
_cell.angle_gamma   90.00
#
_symmetry.space_group_name_H-M   'P 1'
#
loop_
_entity.id
_entity.type
_entity.pdbx_description
1 polymer ?
#
loop_
_entity_poly.entity_id
_entity_poly.type
_entity_poly.pdbx_seq_one_letter_code
_entity_poly.pdbx_strand_id
1 'polypeptide(L)'
;LTKLNARLKFFPANATDLCQPADSFVIAKIKDVWARKWNEKKFDLIEDEQWQDSIRKDGAWSGKLKNPGKNFFLKLAAEAVREVNSKRDKKGLNYARKAMIRCGLSLDVDGTWNIEQLFPHLREIIHKYPDHFADKVSSSSDEADNEDNEAVVEAVIGTLPDGGLYLDL
;
A
#
# COMPACT_ATOMS: atom_id res chain seq x y z
N LEU A 1 7.18 -7.59 15.38
CA LEU A 1 6.04 -6.65 15.53
C LEU A 1 6.37 -5.50 16.47
N THR A 2 6.88 -5.80 17.67
CA THR A 2 7.45 -4.82 18.62
C THR A 2 8.53 -3.94 17.98
N LYS A 3 9.46 -4.53 17.22
CA LYS A 3 10.48 -3.78 16.45
C LYS A 3 9.93 -2.84 15.34
N LEU A 4 8.70 -3.07 14.88
CA LEU A 4 8.05 -2.29 13.82
C LEU A 4 7.00 -1.31 14.39
N ASN A 5 6.77 -1.31 15.71
CA ASN A 5 5.64 -0.68 16.37
C ASN A 5 4.31 -0.87 15.60
N ALA A 6 4.05 -2.11 15.17
CA ALA A 6 2.90 -2.44 14.35
C ALA A 6 2.01 -3.49 15.02
N ARG A 7 0.68 -3.34 14.86
CA ARG A 7 -0.33 -4.27 15.35
C ARG A 7 -0.94 -5.04 14.18
N LEU A 8 -0.97 -6.37 14.26
CA LEU A 8 -1.68 -7.20 13.27
C LEU A 8 -3.18 -7.16 13.53
N LYS A 9 -3.96 -7.00 12.46
CA LYS A 9 -5.41 -7.25 12.45
C LYS A 9 -5.69 -8.41 11.50
N PHE A 10 -6.37 -9.43 12.00
CA PHE A 10 -6.82 -10.56 11.19
C PHE A 10 -8.12 -10.18 10.49
N PHE A 11 -8.17 -10.38 9.18
CA PHE A 11 -9.38 -10.23 8.38
C PHE A 11 -10.05 -11.60 8.18
N PRO A 12 -11.39 -11.67 8.08
CA PRO A 12 -12.08 -12.91 7.75
C PRO A 12 -11.66 -13.42 6.37
N ALA A 13 -11.65 -14.74 6.19
CA ALA A 13 -11.32 -15.37 4.93
C ALA A 13 -12.29 -14.90 3.81
N ASN A 14 -11.78 -14.77 2.58
CA ASN A 14 -12.53 -14.42 1.37
C ASN A 14 -13.23 -13.04 1.36
N ALA A 15 -12.85 -12.11 2.24
CA ALA A 15 -13.45 -10.78 2.25
C ALA A 15 -12.74 -9.76 1.32
N THR A 16 -11.94 -10.19 0.34
CA THR A 16 -11.01 -9.33 -0.44
C THR A 16 -11.66 -8.13 -1.14
N ASP A 17 -12.87 -8.28 -1.68
CA ASP A 17 -13.63 -7.23 -2.36
C ASP A 17 -14.40 -6.32 -1.38
N LEU A 18 -14.80 -6.86 -0.24
CA LEU A 18 -15.56 -6.15 0.79
C LEU A 18 -14.64 -5.40 1.77
N CYS A 19 -13.54 -6.02 2.22
CA CYS A 19 -12.73 -5.55 3.35
C CYS A 19 -11.34 -5.02 3.00
N GLN A 20 -10.95 -4.98 1.71
CA GLN A 20 -9.67 -4.39 1.30
C GLN A 20 -9.88 -3.10 0.48
N PRO A 21 -9.90 -1.93 1.14
CA PRO A 21 -10.03 -0.62 0.49
C PRO A 21 -8.97 -0.34 -0.58
N ALA A 22 -7.84 -1.04 -0.50
CA ALA A 22 -6.83 -1.03 -1.54
C ALA A 22 -7.39 -1.60 -2.85
N ASP A 23 -8.14 -2.69 -2.83
CA ASP A 23 -8.68 -3.31 -4.05
C ASP A 23 -9.83 -2.48 -4.64
N SER A 24 -10.79 -2.10 -3.80
CA SER A 24 -11.97 -1.32 -4.21
C SER A 24 -11.66 0.10 -4.65
N PHE A 25 -10.49 0.63 -4.31
CA PHE A 25 -10.08 1.98 -4.69
C PHE A 25 -8.80 2.02 -5.52
N VAL A 26 -7.63 1.77 -4.94
CA VAL A 26 -6.34 2.00 -5.63
C VAL A 26 -6.12 0.99 -6.75
N ILE A 27 -6.37 -0.30 -6.52
CA ILE A 27 -6.21 -1.34 -7.55
C ILE A 27 -7.25 -1.13 -8.65
N ALA A 28 -8.50 -0.81 -8.32
CA ALA A 28 -9.50 -0.45 -9.31
C ALA A 28 -9.01 0.70 -10.21
N LYS A 29 -8.42 1.76 -9.64
CA LYS A 29 -7.84 2.87 -10.43
C LYS A 29 -6.64 2.45 -11.27
N ILE A 30 -5.80 1.52 -10.79
CA ILE A 30 -4.68 0.97 -11.57
C ILE A 30 -5.22 0.14 -12.74
N LYS A 31 -6.23 -0.70 -12.51
CA LYS A 31 -6.92 -1.47 -13.55
C LYS A 31 -7.51 -0.55 -14.62
N ASP A 32 -8.14 0.56 -14.24
CA ASP A 32 -8.67 1.57 -15.19
C ASP A 32 -7.55 2.13 -16.09
N VAL A 33 -6.43 2.58 -15.49
CA VAL A 33 -5.30 3.16 -16.24
C VAL A 33 -4.66 2.11 -17.15
N TRP A 34 -4.47 0.90 -16.64
CA TRP A 34 -3.96 -0.22 -17.42
C TRP A 34 -4.84 -0.48 -18.64
N ALA A 35 -6.15 -0.61 -18.45
CA ALA A 35 -7.09 -0.90 -19.52
C ALA A 35 -7.08 0.19 -20.59
N ARG A 36 -7.06 1.46 -20.20
CA ARG A 36 -6.95 2.60 -21.12
C ARG A 36 -5.67 2.53 -21.96
N LYS A 37 -4.50 2.43 -21.33
CA LYS A 37 -3.21 2.38 -22.01
C LYS A 37 -3.05 1.11 -22.87
N TRP A 38 -3.62 0.00 -22.43
CA TRP A 38 -3.66 -1.22 -23.25
C TRP A 38 -4.55 -1.05 -24.48
N ASN A 39 -5.70 -0.37 -24.35
CA ASN A 39 -6.55 -0.04 -25.48
C ASN A 39 -5.83 0.87 -26.48
N GLU A 40 -5.13 1.91 -26.00
CA GLU A 40 -4.26 2.76 -26.84
C GLU A 40 -3.27 1.91 -27.63
N LYS A 41 -2.52 1.01 -26.95
CA LYS A 41 -1.57 0.15 -27.66
C LYS A 41 -2.24 -0.78 -28.68
N LYS A 42 -3.44 -1.29 -28.40
CA LYS A 42 -4.17 -2.11 -29.37
C LYS A 42 -4.53 -1.31 -30.62
N PHE A 43 -4.88 -0.03 -30.49
CA PHE A 43 -5.12 0.83 -31.65
C PHE A 43 -3.85 0.99 -32.47
N ASP A 44 -2.70 1.28 -31.85
CA ASP A 44 -1.41 1.34 -32.57
C ASP A 44 -1.15 0.05 -33.36
N LEU A 45 -1.36 -1.11 -32.73
CA LEU A 45 -1.14 -2.41 -33.39
C LEU A 45 -2.11 -2.66 -34.55
N ILE A 46 -3.33 -2.12 -34.49
CA ILE A 46 -4.30 -2.21 -35.57
C ILE A 46 -3.88 -1.31 -36.74
N GLU A 47 -3.50 -0.07 -36.45
CA GLU A 47 -3.03 0.90 -37.46
C GLU A 47 -1.74 0.42 -38.15
N ASP A 48 -0.84 -0.22 -37.40
CA ASP A 48 0.42 -0.79 -37.92
C ASP A 48 0.25 -2.18 -38.56
N GLU A 49 -0.99 -2.65 -38.74
CA GLU A 49 -1.34 -3.99 -39.26
C GLU A 49 -0.59 -5.15 -38.56
N GLN A 50 -0.30 -5.01 -37.26
CA GLN A 50 0.44 -5.98 -36.46
C GLN A 50 -0.45 -7.16 -36.03
N TRP A 51 -1.01 -7.86 -37.02
CA TRP A 51 -1.76 -9.09 -36.85
C TRP A 51 -0.83 -10.28 -36.65
N GLN A 52 -1.33 -11.32 -35.99
CA GLN A 52 -0.56 -12.53 -35.74
C GLN A 52 -0.43 -13.35 -37.03
N ASP A 53 0.81 -13.58 -37.47
CA ASP A 53 1.12 -14.25 -38.75
C ASP A 53 0.97 -15.78 -38.71
N SER A 54 0.16 -16.30 -37.79
CA SER A 54 -0.08 -17.74 -37.64
C SER A 54 -1.33 -18.16 -38.39
N ILE A 55 -1.19 -19.08 -39.34
CA ILE A 55 -2.31 -19.79 -39.97
C ILE A 55 -2.90 -20.77 -38.95
N ARG A 56 -4.22 -20.71 -38.79
CA ARG A 56 -4.97 -21.64 -37.92
C ARG A 56 -5.04 -23.03 -38.56
N LYS A 57 -5.42 -24.04 -37.78
CA LYS A 57 -5.52 -25.44 -38.25
C LYS A 57 -6.50 -25.63 -39.42
N ASP A 58 -7.45 -24.71 -39.60
CA ASP A 58 -8.45 -24.66 -40.66
C ASP A 58 -7.98 -23.89 -41.91
N GLY A 59 -6.72 -23.43 -41.95
CA GLY A 59 -6.16 -22.65 -43.07
C GLY A 59 -6.51 -21.16 -43.03
N ALA A 60 -7.31 -20.69 -42.06
CA ALA A 60 -7.66 -19.29 -41.94
C ALA A 60 -6.56 -18.47 -41.23
N TRP A 61 -6.42 -17.20 -41.62
CA TRP A 61 -5.54 -16.25 -40.94
C TRP A 61 -6.07 -15.88 -39.54
N SER A 62 -5.18 -15.71 -38.57
CA SER A 62 -5.56 -15.32 -37.22
C SER A 62 -5.85 -13.82 -37.11
N GLY A 63 -7.11 -13.45 -36.86
CA GLY A 63 -7.49 -12.06 -36.54
C GLY A 63 -7.05 -11.56 -35.14
N LYS A 64 -6.01 -12.15 -34.54
CA LYS A 64 -5.48 -11.72 -33.24
C LYS A 64 -4.33 -10.74 -33.45
N LEU A 65 -4.19 -9.76 -32.58
CA LEU A 65 -3.04 -8.86 -32.58
C LEU A 65 -1.77 -9.57 -32.08
N LYS A 66 -0.61 -9.15 -32.59
CA LYS A 66 0.69 -9.60 -32.09
C LYS A 66 0.85 -9.25 -30.62
N ASN A 67 1.45 -10.17 -29.87
CA ASN A 67 1.78 -9.96 -28.47
C ASN A 67 3.02 -9.04 -28.37
N PRO A 68 2.93 -7.86 -27.72
CA PRO A 68 4.07 -6.95 -27.54
C PRO A 68 5.20 -7.48 -26.64
N GLY A 69 4.95 -8.58 -25.93
CA GLY A 69 5.92 -9.25 -25.08
C GLY A 69 5.99 -8.72 -23.64
N LYS A 70 6.78 -9.43 -22.82
CA LYS A 70 6.87 -9.19 -21.36
C LYS A 70 7.32 -7.79 -20.99
N ASN A 71 8.34 -7.25 -21.68
CA ASN A 71 8.91 -5.93 -21.38
C ASN A 71 7.86 -4.82 -21.51
N PHE A 72 7.01 -4.90 -22.53
CA PHE A 72 5.92 -3.95 -22.71
C PHE A 72 4.96 -3.98 -21.52
N PHE A 73 4.47 -5.16 -21.12
CA PHE A 73 3.50 -5.26 -20.02
C PHE A 73 4.08 -4.87 -18.66
N LEU A 74 5.36 -5.15 -18.41
CA LEU A 74 6.03 -4.69 -17.19
C LEU A 74 6.17 -3.16 -17.16
N LYS A 75 6.50 -2.54 -18.29
CA LYS A 75 6.55 -1.07 -18.42
C LYS A 75 5.15 -0.46 -18.24
N LEU A 76 4.14 -1.05 -18.88
CA LEU A 76 2.73 -0.66 -18.74
C LEU A 76 2.28 -0.71 -17.26
N ALA A 77 2.63 -1.79 -16.54
CA ALA A 77 2.36 -1.93 -15.11
C ALA A 77 2.95 -0.76 -14.30
N ALA A 78 4.24 -0.50 -14.50
CA ALA A 78 4.95 0.55 -13.78
C ALA A 78 4.37 1.94 -14.09
N GLU A 79 4.03 2.21 -15.34
CA GLU A 79 3.39 3.46 -15.74
C GLU A 79 2.00 3.63 -15.12
N ALA A 80 1.18 2.57 -15.10
CA ALA A 80 -0.14 2.62 -14.50
C ALA A 80 -0.06 2.93 -13.00
N VAL A 81 0.89 2.30 -12.29
CA VAL A 81 1.14 2.58 -10.87
C VAL A 81 1.61 4.02 -10.66
N ARG A 82 2.57 4.51 -11.46
CA ARG A 82 3.07 5.91 -11.34
C ARG A 82 1.96 6.92 -11.57
N GLU A 83 1.11 6.70 -12.57
CA GLU A 83 -0.02 7.60 -12.87
C GLU A 83 -1.05 7.61 -11.74
N VAL A 84 -1.40 6.44 -11.17
CA VAL A 84 -2.34 6.41 -10.04
C VAL A 84 -1.72 7.05 -8.80
N ASN A 85 -0.42 6.85 -8.57
CA ASN A 85 0.28 7.46 -7.44
C ASN A 85 0.36 9.00 -7.54
N SER A 86 0.33 9.57 -8.75
CA SER A 86 0.27 11.02 -8.95
C SER A 86 -1.16 11.59 -8.85
N LYS A 87 -2.20 10.76 -8.90
CA LYS A 87 -3.59 11.23 -8.77
C LYS A 87 -3.88 11.79 -7.39
N ARG A 88 -4.67 12.86 -7.39
CA ARG A 88 -5.21 13.54 -6.21
C ARG A 88 -6.72 13.62 -6.35
N ASP A 89 -7.43 13.63 -5.23
CA ASP A 89 -8.87 13.89 -5.26
C ASP A 89 -9.16 15.40 -5.25
N LYS A 90 -10.45 15.77 -5.26
CA LYS A 90 -10.88 17.18 -5.29
C LYS A 90 -10.33 18.00 -4.11
N LYS A 91 -9.95 17.36 -3.01
CA LYS A 91 -9.38 18.00 -1.82
C LYS A 91 -7.85 17.96 -1.80
N GLY A 92 -7.21 17.54 -2.89
CA GLY A 92 -5.76 17.42 -2.98
C GLY A 92 -5.18 16.17 -2.31
N LEU A 93 -6.00 15.24 -1.84
CA LEU A 93 -5.52 14.04 -1.15
C LEU A 93 -5.02 12.99 -2.15
N ASN A 94 -3.81 12.47 -1.93
CA ASN A 94 -3.27 11.35 -2.71
C ASN A 94 -4.18 10.12 -2.58
N TYR A 95 -4.45 9.45 -3.70
CA TYR A 95 -5.29 8.26 -3.74
C TYR A 95 -4.78 7.11 -2.87
N ALA A 96 -3.46 6.90 -2.79
CA ALA A 96 -2.85 5.93 -1.89
C ALA A 96 -3.14 6.29 -0.43
N ARG A 97 -2.88 7.56 -0.03
CA ARG A 97 -3.19 8.05 1.32
C ARG A 97 -4.68 7.90 1.64
N LYS A 98 -5.56 8.19 0.67
CA LYS A 98 -7.01 8.02 0.80
C LYS A 98 -7.41 6.56 1.05
N ALA A 99 -6.81 5.61 0.34
CA ALA A 99 -7.03 4.19 0.62
C ALA A 99 -6.53 3.79 2.01
N MET A 100 -5.36 4.27 2.42
CA MET A 100 -4.82 4.01 3.76
C MET A 100 -5.76 4.51 4.86
N ILE A 101 -6.31 5.72 4.72
CA ILE A 101 -7.31 6.26 5.65
C ILE A 101 -8.55 5.36 5.70
N ARG A 102 -9.08 4.96 4.53
CA ARG A 102 -10.25 4.06 4.45
C ARG A 102 -9.99 2.66 5.02
N CYS A 103 -8.74 2.21 5.05
CA CYS A 103 -8.31 0.97 5.72
C CYS A 103 -8.10 1.13 7.23
N GLY A 104 -8.18 2.35 7.77
CA GLY A 104 -7.72 2.62 9.14
C GLY A 104 -6.22 2.38 9.34
N LEU A 105 -5.43 2.45 8.26
CA LEU A 105 -3.95 2.34 8.26
C LEU A 105 -3.26 3.71 8.35
N SER A 106 -4.02 4.80 8.31
CA SER A 106 -3.55 6.17 8.44
C SER A 106 -4.55 6.99 9.24
N LEU A 107 -4.06 8.02 9.91
CA LEU A 107 -4.87 9.11 10.48
C LEU A 107 -5.56 9.89 9.37
N ASP A 108 -6.66 10.57 9.68
CA ASP A 108 -7.39 11.41 8.71
C ASP A 108 -6.55 12.58 8.18
N VAL A 109 -7.16 13.37 7.31
CA VAL A 109 -6.67 14.71 6.95
C VAL A 109 -6.44 15.59 8.18
N ASP A 110 -7.28 15.48 9.21
CA ASP A 110 -7.22 16.28 10.45
C ASP A 110 -6.28 15.66 11.52
N GLY A 111 -5.61 14.55 11.21
CA GLY A 111 -4.67 13.88 12.12
C GLY A 111 -5.32 13.01 13.20
N THR A 112 -6.65 12.87 13.19
CA THR A 112 -7.39 12.02 14.13
C THR A 112 -7.82 10.70 13.49
N TRP A 113 -7.98 9.65 14.30
CA TRP A 113 -8.57 8.39 13.85
C TRP A 113 -10.03 8.33 14.29
N ASN A 114 -10.93 7.90 13.41
CA ASN A 114 -12.35 7.72 13.73
C ASN A 114 -12.93 6.48 13.02
N ILE A 115 -13.82 5.75 13.68
CA ILE A 115 -14.58 4.61 13.16
C ILE A 115 -15.32 4.97 11.85
N GLU A 116 -15.77 6.20 11.68
CA GLU A 116 -16.43 6.72 10.47
C GLU A 116 -15.52 6.71 9.23
N GLN A 117 -14.22 6.49 9.39
CA GLN A 117 -13.29 6.30 8.27
C GLN A 117 -13.40 4.91 7.63
N LEU A 118 -13.88 3.92 8.39
CA LEU A 118 -14.00 2.53 7.94
C LEU A 118 -15.18 2.36 6.98
N PHE A 119 -15.20 1.27 6.23
CA PHE A 119 -16.36 0.90 5.41
C PHE A 119 -17.57 0.54 6.29
N PRO A 120 -18.82 0.75 5.81
CA PRO A 120 -20.03 0.55 6.61
C PRO A 120 -20.09 -0.81 7.34
N HIS A 121 -19.79 -1.91 6.64
CA HIS A 121 -19.79 -3.25 7.23
C HIS A 121 -18.74 -3.43 8.35
N LEU A 122 -17.59 -2.75 8.27
CA LEU A 122 -16.60 -2.77 9.36
C LEU A 122 -17.07 -1.96 10.57
N ARG A 123 -17.83 -0.88 10.34
CA ARG A 123 -18.46 -0.10 11.41
C ARG A 123 -19.49 -0.93 12.14
N GLU A 124 -20.30 -1.70 11.41
CA GLU A 124 -21.29 -2.61 11.99
C GLU A 124 -20.65 -3.65 12.92
N ILE A 125 -19.48 -4.19 12.56
CA ILE A 125 -18.75 -5.12 13.44
C ILE A 125 -18.34 -4.44 14.74
N ILE A 126 -17.82 -3.21 14.67
CA ILE A 126 -17.42 -2.46 15.87
C ILE A 126 -18.65 -2.10 16.72
N HIS A 127 -19.75 -1.68 16.10
CA HIS A 127 -21.00 -1.40 16.80
C HIS A 127 -21.61 -2.65 17.46
N LYS A 128 -21.45 -3.83 16.86
CA LYS A 128 -21.96 -5.09 17.40
C LYS A 128 -21.14 -5.61 18.59
N TYR A 129 -19.87 -5.26 18.64
CA TYR A 129 -18.91 -5.77 19.62
C TYR A 129 -18.10 -4.63 20.27
N PRO A 130 -18.75 -3.59 20.84
CA PRO A 130 -18.05 -2.38 21.29
C PRO A 130 -17.01 -2.71 22.37
N ASP A 131 -17.28 -3.64 23.27
CA ASP A 131 -16.37 -4.04 24.36
C ASP A 131 -15.05 -4.67 23.87
N HIS A 132 -15.03 -5.20 22.65
CA HIS A 132 -13.81 -5.74 22.04
C HIS A 132 -12.93 -4.66 21.39
N PHE A 133 -13.44 -3.44 21.24
CA PHE A 133 -12.79 -2.31 20.57
C PHE A 133 -12.70 -1.04 21.42
N ALA A 134 -13.45 -0.94 22.52
CA ALA A 134 -13.21 0.01 23.59
C ALA A 134 -11.84 -0.36 24.18
N ASP A 135 -10.84 0.42 23.80
CA ASP A 135 -9.44 0.12 24.01
C ASP A 135 -9.14 -0.36 25.44
N LYS A 136 -8.18 -1.29 25.55
CA LYS A 136 -7.13 -1.15 26.56
C LYS A 136 -6.43 0.19 26.28
N VAL A 137 -7.07 1.30 26.64
CA VAL A 137 -6.43 2.60 26.76
C VAL A 137 -5.57 2.43 28.00
N SER A 138 -4.40 1.80 27.88
CA SER A 138 -3.39 2.05 28.89
C SER A 138 -3.07 3.54 28.75
N SER A 139 -3.63 4.32 29.66
CA SER A 139 -3.07 5.58 30.07
C SER A 139 -1.56 5.42 30.15
N SER A 140 -0.80 5.95 29.19
CA SER A 140 0.57 6.35 29.49
C SER A 140 0.49 7.73 30.11
N SER A 141 -0.16 7.79 31.26
CA SER A 141 0.10 8.76 32.31
C SER A 141 0.72 7.94 33.44
N ASP A 142 1.90 7.41 33.20
CA ASP A 142 2.73 6.90 34.28
C ASP A 142 3.79 7.96 34.53
N GLU A 143 3.44 8.82 35.48
CA GLU A 143 4.38 9.48 36.34
C GLU A 143 5.39 8.45 36.87
N ALA A 144 6.62 8.91 37.05
CA ALA A 144 7.76 8.13 37.48
C ALA A 144 7.45 7.26 38.70
N ASP A 145 7.76 5.96 38.59
CA ASP A 145 8.30 5.22 39.71
C ASP A 145 9.57 4.50 39.25
N ASN A 146 10.58 4.69 40.09
CA ASN A 146 11.99 4.39 39.92
C ASN A 146 12.28 2.91 40.24
N GLU A 147 13.51 2.51 39.93
CA GLU A 147 14.17 1.26 40.27
C GLU A 147 13.82 0.04 39.40
N ASP A 148 14.66 -0.20 38.38
CA ASP A 148 15.55 -1.35 38.43
C ASP A 148 16.81 -1.11 37.58
N ASN A 149 17.97 -1.42 38.18
CA ASN A 149 19.32 -1.20 37.67
C ASN A 149 19.59 -1.92 36.33
N GLU A 150 19.95 -1.15 35.30
CA GLU A 150 20.78 -1.65 34.21
C GLU A 150 21.92 -0.64 33.97
N ALA A 151 23.14 -1.07 34.28
CA ALA A 151 24.34 -0.25 34.18
C ALA A 151 24.53 0.22 32.73
N VAL A 152 24.32 1.51 32.49
CA VAL A 152 24.73 2.16 31.25
C VAL A 152 26.26 2.24 31.27
N VAL A 153 26.92 1.34 30.56
CA VAL A 153 28.30 1.55 30.15
C VAL A 153 28.29 2.65 29.09
N GLU A 154 28.54 3.89 29.52
CA GLU A 154 28.87 4.98 28.59
C GLU A 154 30.19 4.65 27.90
N ALA A 155 30.13 4.51 26.57
CA ALA A 155 31.34 4.44 25.75
C ALA A 155 32.04 5.80 25.81
N VAL A 156 33.13 5.88 26.57
CA VAL A 156 33.99 7.06 26.62
C VAL A 156 34.86 7.07 25.37
N ILE A 157 34.65 8.06 24.50
CA ILE A 157 35.52 8.27 23.34
C ILE A 157 36.81 8.94 23.84
N GLY A 158 37.91 8.19 23.80
CA GLY A 158 39.25 8.68 24.13
C GLY A 158 40.02 9.11 22.88
N THR A 159 40.84 10.16 23.02
CA THR A 159 41.73 10.64 21.96
C THR A 159 43.15 10.13 22.18
N LEU A 160 43.73 9.49 21.17
CA LEU A 160 45.13 9.11 21.13
C LEU A 160 46.03 10.35 20.94
N PRO A 161 47.33 10.29 21.31
CA PRO A 161 48.25 11.42 21.21
C PRO A 161 48.47 11.97 19.79
N ASP A 162 48.10 11.20 18.76
CA ASP A 162 48.14 11.58 17.35
C ASP A 162 46.82 12.18 16.83
N GLY A 163 45.82 12.30 17.71
CA GLY A 163 44.50 12.86 17.40
C GLY A 163 43.47 11.84 16.90
N GLY A 164 43.80 10.55 16.84
CA GLY A 164 42.82 9.50 16.52
C GLY A 164 41.84 9.26 17.66
N LEU A 165 40.54 9.10 17.36
CA LEU A 165 39.52 8.70 18.35
C LEU A 165 39.40 7.18 18.41
N TYR A 166 39.32 6.60 19.61
CA TYR A 166 39.01 5.19 19.81
C TYR A 166 37.90 4.99 20.85
N LEU A 167 37.09 3.95 20.65
CA LEU A 167 36.05 3.51 21.59
C LEU A 167 36.56 2.29 22.35
N ASP A 168 36.71 2.41 23.68
CA ASP A 168 36.81 1.23 24.54
C ASP A 168 35.40 0.68 24.79
N LEU A 169 35.22 -0.59 24.44
CA LEU A 169 34.02 -1.39 24.73
C LEU A 169 34.21 -2.17 26.03
#